data_AF-A0A1Y5S189-F1
#
_entry.id   AF-A0A1Y5S189-F1
#
_cell.length_a   1.000
_cell.length_b   1.000
_cell.length_c   1.000
_cell.angle_alpha   90.00
_cell.angle_beta   90.00
_cell.angle_gamma   90.00
#
_symmetry.space_group_name_H-M   'P 1'
#
loop_
_entity.id
_entity.type
_entity.pdbx_description
1 polymer ?
#
loop_
_entity_poly.entity_id
_entity_poly.type
_entity_poly.pdbx_seq_one_letter_code
_entity_poly.pdbx_strand_id
1 'polypeptide(L)' 'MEKMTLLLPENTAKILHLLARETGQNIGDIVHEMALSYYMRLALGLSESVDSERVNVSKVSTSHM' A
#
# COMPACT_ATOMS: atom_id res chain seq x y z
N MET A 1 0.45 12.12 -21.66
CA MET A 1 -0.03 11.41 -20.46
C MET A 1 -1.32 12.07 -20.01
N GLU A 2 -2.37 11.28 -19.83
CA GLU A 2 -3.61 11.78 -19.24
C GLU A 2 -3.38 12.10 -17.76
N LYS A 3 -4.07 13.13 -17.26
CA LYS A 3 -3.99 13.53 -15.86
C LYS A 3 -5.23 13.02 -15.15
N MET A 4 -5.03 12.25 -14.09
CA MET A 4 -6.08 11.70 -13.24
C MET A 4 -5.97 12.29 -11.84
N THR A 5 -7.10 12.71 -11.28
CA THR A 5 -7.17 13.21 -9.90
C THR A 5 -7.86 12.16 -9.04
N LEU A 6 -7.21 11.78 -7.94
CA LEU A 6 -7.71 10.82 -6.98
C LEU A 6 -8.02 11.51 -5.66
N LEU A 7 -9.23 11.30 -5.15
CA LEU A 7 -9.59 11.67 -3.80
C LEU A 7 -9.28 10.49 -2.88
N LEU A 8 -8.33 10.69 -1.97
CA LEU A 8 -7.86 9.66 -1.05
C LEU A 8 -7.97 10.15 0.40
N PRO A 9 -8.12 9.24 1.38
CA PRO A 9 -7.90 9.57 2.78
C PRO A 9 -6.50 10.16 2.98
N GLU A 10 -6.40 11.15 3.87
CA GLU A 10 -5.14 11.87 4.12
C GLU A 10 -3.99 10.92 4.47
N ASN A 11 -4.25 9.90 5.29
CA ASN A 11 -3.25 8.90 5.66
C ASN A 11 -2.74 8.12 4.45
N THR A 12 -3.62 7.71 3.54
CA THR A 12 -3.26 6.99 2.32
C THR A 12 -2.40 7.86 1.40
N ALA A 13 -2.74 9.14 1.25
CA ALA A 13 -1.93 10.08 0.48
C ALA A 13 -0.53 10.24 1.08
N LYS A 14 -0.41 10.36 2.41
CA LYS A 14 0.90 10.43 3.11
C LYS A 14 1.74 9.18 2.89
N ILE A 15 1.14 8.00 2.97
CA ILE A 15 1.84 6.74 2.72
C ILE A 15 2.35 6.68 1.27
N LEU A 16 1.54 7.07 0.30
CA LEU A 16 1.96 7.12 -1.11
C LEU A 16 3.15 8.07 -1.32
N HIS A 17 3.15 9.22 -0.64
CA HIS A 17 4.30 10.14 -0.69
C HIS A 17 5.57 9.53 -0.08
N LEU A 18 5.45 8.78 1.03
CA LEU A 18 6.59 8.09 1.64
C LEU A 18 7.15 7.01 0.72
N LEU A 19 6.28 6.16 0.16
CA LEU A 19 6.67 5.10 -0.78
C LEU A 19 7.33 5.66 -2.03
N ALA A 20 6.78 6.73 -2.61
CA ALA A 20 7.38 7.42 -3.75
C ALA A 20 8.80 7.92 -3.44
N ARG A 21 9.01 8.47 -2.25
CA ARG A 21 10.32 8.94 -1.82
C ARG A 21 11.31 7.80 -1.60
N GLU A 22 10.85 6.69 -1.01
CA GLU A 22 11.70 5.53 -0.72
C GLU A 22 12.14 4.79 -1.98
N THR A 23 11.21 4.61 -2.93
CA THR A 23 11.44 3.86 -4.18
C THR A 23 12.04 4.73 -5.29
N GLY A 24 11.98 6.06 -5.17
CA GLY A 24 12.33 6.99 -6.24
C GLY A 24 11.33 7.01 -7.39
N GLN A 25 10.17 6.35 -7.26
CA GLN A 25 9.11 6.33 -8.24
C GLN A 25 8.16 7.53 -8.06
N ASN A 26 7.42 7.89 -9.12
CA ASN A 26 6.34 8.85 -8.97
C ASN A 26 5.06 8.15 -8.47
N ILE A 27 4.15 8.91 -7.86
CA ILE A 27 2.90 8.36 -7.28
C ILE A 27 2.02 7.71 -8.36
N GLY A 28 2.02 8.24 -9.58
CA GLY A 28 1.23 7.71 -10.69
C GLY A 28 1.65 6.29 -11.05
N ASP A 29 2.94 6.02 -11.12
CA ASP A 29 3.49 4.71 -11.43
C ASP A 29 3.13 3.69 -10.34
N ILE A 30 3.28 4.09 -9.07
CA ILE A 30 2.93 3.25 -7.91
C ILE A 30 1.44 2.90 -7.93
N VAL A 31 0.57 3.89 -8.15
CA VAL A 31 -0.87 3.66 -8.24
C VAL A 31 -1.22 2.79 -9.44
N HIS A 32 -0.55 2.98 -10.57
CA HIS A 32 -0.76 2.18 -11.77
C HIS A 32 -0.39 0.71 -11.53
N GLU A 33 0.77 0.43 -10.94
CA GLU A 33 1.21 -0.92 -10.60
C GLU A 33 0.27 -1.61 -9.60
N MET A 34 -0.19 -0.88 -8.58
CA MET A 34 -1.16 -1.41 -7.61
C MET A 34 -2.50 -1.73 -8.27
N ALA A 35 -3.01 -0.82 -9.10
CA ALA A 35 -4.28 -1.00 -9.79
C ALA A 35 -4.22 -2.18 -10.78
N LEU A 36 -3.12 -2.28 -11.54
CA LEU A 36 -2.88 -3.39 -12.45
C LEU A 36 -2.80 -4.72 -11.70
N SER A 37 -2.04 -4.77 -10.60
CA SER A 37 -1.92 -5.97 -9.77
C SER A 37 -3.25 -6.40 -9.16
N TYR A 38 -4.07 -5.44 -8.74
CA TYR A 38 -5.43 -5.71 -8.26
C TYR A 38 -6.33 -6.27 -9.37
N TYR A 39 -6.32 -5.63 -10.54
CA TYR A 39 -7.09 -6.07 -11.71
C TYR A 39 -6.69 -7.48 -12.16
N MET A 40 -5.39 -7.77 -12.26
CA MET A 40 -4.92 -9.10 -12.67
C MET A 40 -5.34 -10.18 -11.68
N ARG A 41 -5.28 -9.90 -10.37
CA ARG A 41 -5.78 -10.82 -9.35
C ARG A 41 -7.27 -11.13 -9.52
N LEU A 42 -8.09 -10.11 -9.75
CA LEU A 42 -9.52 -10.28 -10.02
C LEU A 42 -9.77 -11.06 -11.31
N ALA A 43 -9.09 -10.69 -12.41
CA ALA A 43 -9.29 -11.28 -13.72
C ALA A 43 -8.88 -12.77 -13.77
N LEU A 44 -7.85 -13.14 -13.01
CA LEU A 44 -7.37 -14.52 -12.92
C LEU A 44 -8.11 -15.35 -11.86
N GLY A 45 -9.09 -14.77 -11.16
CA GLY A 45 -9.85 -15.47 -10.12
C GLY A 45 -9.00 -15.89 -8.91
N LEU A 46 -7.84 -15.26 -8.69
CA LEU A 46 -7.06 -15.44 -7.46
C LEU A 46 -7.75 -14.66 -6.34
N SER A 47 -8.84 -15.21 -5.79
CA SER A 47 -9.38 -14.73 -4.52
C SER A 47 -8.49 -15.23 -3.39
N GLU A 48 -7.68 -14.35 -2.79
CA GLU A 48 -7.00 -14.68 -1.54
C GLU A 48 -8.01 -14.64 -0.39
N SER A 49 -8.16 -15.77 0.28
CA SER A 49 -8.51 -15.83 1.69
C SER A 49 -7.54 -14.93 2.45
N VAL A 50 -8.06 -13.83 3.01
CA VAL A 50 -7.28 -12.93 3.86
C VAL A 50 -6.92 -13.69 5.13
N ASP A 51 -5.79 -14.40 5.13
CA ASP A 51 -5.18 -14.90 6.35
C ASP A 51 -4.76 -13.67 7.16
N SER A 52 -5.58 -13.43 8.19
CA SER A 52 -5.44 -12.37 9.16
C SER A 52 -4.25 -12.68 10.08
N GLU A 53 -3.03 -12.70 9.55
CA GLU A 53 -1.84 -12.68 10.40
C GLU A 53 -1.61 -11.23 10.84
N ARG A 54 -2.37 -10.86 11.87
CA ARG A 54 -2.15 -9.66 12.67
C ARG A 54 -0.69 -9.59 13.04
N VAL A 55 0.03 -8.63 12.47
CA VAL A 55 1.36 -8.20 12.93
C VAL A 55 1.23 -7.88 14.42
N ASN A 56 1.72 -8.81 15.25
CA ASN A 56 1.71 -8.72 16.70
C ASN A 56 2.76 -7.70 17.14
N VAL A 57 2.45 -6.41 17.06
CA VAL A 57 3.24 -5.35 17.68
C VAL A 57 2.97 -5.35 19.18
N SER A 58 3.49 -6.35 19.88
CA SER A 58 3.54 -6.39 21.33
C SER A 58 4.77 -7.15 21.76
N LYS A 59 5.88 -6.41 21.89
CA LYS A 59 6.96 -6.57 22.90
C LYS A 59 8.13 -5.63 22.56
N VAL A 60 7.91 -4.33 22.67
CA VAL A 60 8.98 -3.39 23.09
C VAL A 60 8.41 -2.62 24.27
N SER A 61 8.30 -3.30 25.40
CA SER A 61 8.28 -2.63 26.70
C SER A 61 9.69 -2.68 27.23
N THR A 62 10.35 -1.54 27.13
CA THR A 62 11.43 -1.10 28.01
C THR A 62 11.16 -1.55 29.45
N SER A 63 12.09 -2.29 30.03
CA SER A 63 12.23 -2.33 31.49
C SER A 63 13.70 -2.12 31.81
N HIS A 64 14.00 -0.91 32.28
CA HIS A 64 15.17 -0.64 33.11
C HIS A 64 15.10 -1.54 34.35
N MET A 65 16.21 -2.20 34.68
CA MET A 65 16.97 -2.09 35.93
C MET A 65 18.10 -3.12 35.92
#